data_AF-A0A3N1B2U2-F1
#
_entry.id   AF-A0A3N1B2U2-F1
#
_cell.length_a   1.000
_cell.length_b   1.000
_cell.length_c   1.000
_cell.angle_alpha   90.00
_cell.angle_beta   90.00
_cell.angle_gamma   90.00
#
_symmetry.space_group_name_H-M   'P 1'
#
loop_
_entity.id
_entity.type
_entity.pdbx_description
1 polymer ?
#
loop_
_entity_poly.entity_id
_entity_poly.type
_entity_poly.pdbx_seq_one_letter_code
_entity_poly.pdbx_strand_id
1 'polypeptide(L)'
;MTFALSSDDVLSALSVCSGESFEEPAEAVAALRQGQPSLTATLYSAWAADGVTLDPGTAYDLELATSRIAFYRTVATELAARVSDLTPIKGLEVADRYPAGLGRTMNDLDYVASTEADLWRAANLLIDDGWDLHTGTFACFDDRLHMMVSLRRPHESRFVLPYGVEIATWWSLGDLAGVRPLTAMPQPWRAPAVKNTLMLLFERFEQRFRARDLIDASLLVASASEDELATLTGALTALGLWPEYAELAALVARTSLPPLPPPPRRNQLDTRARRAIRSAAVLRRPLTGVARHLQRRNIKGASARIEQRSWAVAAERLSAGASVRSGVLAFGLPLDGAPRSAAPTAVLHERGRLAWVDTPVGRFLLTIGDEVDEDTVAELSGPEPRPASTGAHP
;
A
#
# COMPACT_ATOMS: atom_id res chain seq x y z
N MET A 1 30.63 -2.35 -5.12
CA MET A 1 30.48 -2.83 -6.50
C MET A 1 29.02 -2.71 -6.86
N THR A 2 28.67 -2.03 -7.94
CA THR A 2 27.27 -1.90 -8.37
C THR A 2 26.88 -3.19 -9.06
N PHE A 3 25.88 -3.89 -8.52
CA PHE A 3 25.29 -5.07 -9.16
C PHE A 3 24.64 -4.64 -10.48
N ALA A 4 25.00 -5.31 -11.58
CA ALA A 4 24.37 -5.10 -12.88
C ALA A 4 23.25 -6.14 -13.04
N LEU A 5 22.01 -5.67 -13.15
CA LEU A 5 20.83 -6.51 -13.36
C LEU A 5 20.69 -6.77 -14.87
N SER A 6 20.81 -8.03 -15.29
CA SER A 6 20.66 -8.47 -16.69
C SER A 6 19.22 -8.90 -17.01
N SER A 7 18.87 -9.10 -18.29
CA SER A 7 17.57 -9.71 -18.63
C SER A 7 17.43 -11.14 -18.10
N ASP A 8 18.52 -11.91 -18.05
CA ASP A 8 18.55 -13.26 -17.46
C ASP A 8 18.18 -13.24 -15.96
N ASP A 9 18.63 -12.23 -15.21
CA ASP A 9 18.27 -12.07 -13.79
C ASP A 9 16.77 -11.80 -13.62
N VAL A 10 16.20 -10.95 -14.48
CA VAL A 10 14.78 -10.62 -14.46
C VAL A 10 13.93 -11.83 -14.85
N LEU A 11 14.34 -12.59 -15.87
CA LEU A 11 13.68 -13.83 -16.30
C LEU A 11 13.80 -14.92 -15.24
N SER A 12 14.93 -15.03 -14.55
CA SER A 12 15.13 -15.94 -13.42
C SER A 12 14.14 -15.65 -12.28
N ALA A 13 14.00 -14.37 -11.90
CA ALA A 13 13.03 -13.95 -10.89
C ALA A 13 11.57 -14.23 -11.33
N LEU A 14 11.23 -13.95 -12.60
CA LEU A 14 9.92 -14.27 -13.16
C LEU A 14 9.63 -15.77 -13.11
N SER A 15 10.62 -16.60 -13.45
CA SER A 15 10.51 -18.06 -13.48
C SER A 15 10.28 -18.65 -12.08
N VAL A 16 11.02 -18.15 -11.07
CA VAL A 16 10.83 -18.57 -9.67
C VAL A 16 9.43 -18.26 -9.14
N CYS A 17 8.87 -17.11 -9.51
CA CYS A 17 7.55 -16.67 -9.04
C CYS A 17 6.37 -17.27 -9.82
N SER A 18 6.54 -17.54 -11.12
CA SER A 18 5.52 -18.20 -11.96
C SER A 18 5.53 -19.72 -11.81
N GLY A 19 6.69 -20.31 -11.53
CA GLY A 19 6.90 -21.76 -11.57
C GLY A 19 7.11 -22.31 -12.98
N GLU A 20 7.32 -21.42 -13.96
CA GLU A 20 7.52 -21.73 -15.37
C GLU A 20 8.92 -21.29 -15.81
N SER A 21 9.45 -21.91 -16.86
CA SER A 21 10.64 -21.44 -17.57
C SER A 21 10.20 -20.84 -18.90
N PHE A 22 10.86 -19.77 -19.33
CA PHE A 22 10.54 -19.09 -20.59
C PHE A 22 11.70 -19.29 -21.56
N GLU A 23 11.47 -20.07 -22.61
CA GLU A 23 12.50 -20.32 -23.64
C GLU A 23 12.44 -19.23 -24.71
N GLU A 24 11.23 -18.74 -25.01
CA GLU A 24 11.00 -17.72 -26.03
C GLU A 24 10.57 -16.38 -25.41
N PRO A 25 11.05 -15.22 -25.91
CA PRO A 25 10.65 -13.91 -25.39
C PRO A 25 9.12 -13.68 -25.38
N ALA A 26 8.40 -14.24 -26.36
CA ALA A 26 6.95 -14.13 -26.44
C ALA A 26 6.23 -14.79 -25.25
N GLU A 27 6.78 -15.88 -24.70
CA GLU A 27 6.24 -16.56 -23.52
C GLU A 27 6.41 -15.68 -22.28
N ALA A 28 7.59 -15.09 -22.12
CA ALA A 28 7.85 -14.15 -21.02
C ALA A 28 6.92 -12.92 -21.09
N VAL A 29 6.71 -12.35 -22.29
CA VAL A 29 5.76 -11.23 -22.48
C VAL A 29 4.33 -11.64 -22.13
N ALA A 30 3.89 -12.84 -22.54
CA ALA A 30 2.56 -13.34 -22.21
C ALA A 30 2.39 -13.52 -20.68
N ALA A 31 3.37 -14.12 -20.01
CA ALA A 31 3.37 -14.32 -18.56
C ALA A 31 3.37 -12.99 -17.79
N LEU A 32 4.15 -12.01 -18.24
CA LEU A 32 4.14 -10.66 -17.68
C LEU A 32 2.76 -10.03 -17.76
N ARG A 33 2.14 -10.01 -18.95
CA ARG A 33 0.85 -9.38 -19.17
C ARG A 33 -0.28 -10.03 -18.36
N GLN A 34 -0.22 -11.35 -18.17
CA GLN A 34 -1.27 -12.09 -17.46
C GLN A 34 -1.10 -12.07 -15.94
N GLY A 35 0.14 -12.12 -15.44
CA GLY A 35 0.39 -12.36 -14.01
C GLY A 35 1.33 -11.38 -13.31
N GLN A 36 2.19 -10.67 -14.05
CA GLN A 36 3.25 -9.83 -13.47
C GLN A 36 3.44 -8.49 -14.20
N PRO A 37 2.39 -7.70 -14.48
CA PRO A 37 2.50 -6.51 -15.33
C PRO A 37 3.38 -5.41 -14.74
N SER A 38 3.64 -5.44 -13.43
CA SER A 38 4.56 -4.51 -12.77
C SER A 38 6.04 -4.75 -13.12
N LEU A 39 6.39 -5.89 -13.71
CA LEU A 39 7.77 -6.22 -14.10
C LEU A 39 8.07 -5.85 -15.57
N THR A 40 7.05 -5.48 -16.34
CA THR A 40 7.13 -5.18 -17.78
C THR A 40 8.25 -4.18 -18.12
N ALA A 41 8.24 -2.99 -17.50
CA ALA A 41 9.26 -1.98 -17.76
C ALA A 41 10.69 -2.47 -17.45
N THR A 42 10.83 -3.26 -16.38
CA THR A 42 12.13 -3.82 -15.97
C THR A 42 12.65 -4.81 -16.99
N LEU A 43 11.84 -5.77 -17.43
CA LEU A 43 12.30 -6.74 -18.44
C LEU A 43 12.60 -6.06 -19.78
N TYR A 44 11.73 -5.14 -20.24
CA TYR A 44 11.90 -4.49 -21.54
C TYR A 44 13.14 -3.60 -21.58
N SER A 45 13.39 -2.86 -20.49
CA SER A 45 14.62 -2.08 -20.36
C SER A 45 15.87 -2.95 -20.26
N ALA A 46 15.79 -4.12 -19.60
CA ALA A 46 16.89 -5.07 -19.52
C ALA A 46 17.22 -5.67 -20.89
N TRP A 47 16.20 -6.07 -21.66
CA TRP A 47 16.39 -6.49 -23.06
C TRP A 47 17.02 -5.40 -23.92
N ALA A 48 16.55 -4.16 -23.82
CA ALA A 48 17.16 -3.06 -24.55
C ALA A 48 18.63 -2.83 -24.14
N ALA A 49 18.95 -2.93 -22.85
CA ALA A 49 20.32 -2.82 -22.33
C ALA A 49 21.23 -3.96 -22.82
N ASP A 50 20.68 -5.16 -22.99
CA ASP A 50 21.36 -6.33 -23.53
C ASP A 50 21.43 -6.33 -25.09
N GLY A 51 20.97 -5.25 -25.73
CA GLY A 51 21.05 -5.04 -27.18
C GLY A 51 19.92 -5.68 -27.99
N VAL A 52 18.88 -6.19 -27.34
CA VAL A 52 17.68 -6.71 -28.02
C VAL A 52 16.86 -5.54 -28.57
N THR A 53 16.51 -5.62 -29.86
CA THR A 53 15.63 -4.62 -30.49
C THR A 53 14.18 -4.86 -30.07
N LEU A 54 13.59 -3.91 -29.35
CA LEU A 54 12.18 -3.96 -28.96
C LEU A 54 11.27 -3.65 -30.15
N ASP A 55 10.16 -4.37 -30.27
CA ASP A 55 9.12 -4.01 -31.22
C ASP A 55 8.39 -2.73 -30.79
N PRO A 56 7.67 -2.04 -31.70
CA PRO A 56 7.02 -0.76 -31.39
C PRO A 56 6.05 -0.80 -30.21
N GLY A 57 5.34 -1.90 -29.98
CA GLY A 57 4.40 -2.02 -28.86
C GLY A 57 5.11 -2.11 -27.52
N THR A 58 6.12 -2.98 -27.44
CA THR A 58 6.98 -3.15 -26.26
C THR A 58 7.77 -1.87 -25.94
N ALA A 59 8.28 -1.18 -26.97
CA ALA A 59 8.96 0.10 -26.82
C ALA A 59 8.02 1.19 -26.28
N TYR A 60 6.78 1.25 -26.77
CA TYR A 60 5.76 2.17 -26.27
C TYR A 60 5.38 1.91 -24.81
N ASP A 61 5.21 0.64 -24.42
CA ASP A 61 4.94 0.26 -23.03
C ASP A 61 6.07 0.74 -22.08
N LEU A 62 7.34 0.61 -22.53
CA LEU A 62 8.49 1.09 -21.78
C LEU A 62 8.53 2.63 -21.70
N GLU A 63 8.30 3.34 -22.80
CA GLU A 63 8.24 4.81 -22.82
C GLU A 63 7.14 5.34 -21.90
N LEU A 64 5.98 4.70 -21.87
CA LEU A 64 4.87 5.07 -20.99
C LEU A 64 5.25 4.92 -19.51
N ALA A 65 5.92 3.82 -19.14
CA ALA A 65 6.41 3.61 -17.78
C ALA A 65 7.48 4.63 -17.38
N THR A 66 8.43 4.93 -18.26
CA THR A 66 9.47 5.93 -18.02
C THR A 66 8.89 7.34 -17.88
N SER A 67 7.95 7.71 -18.75
CA SER A 67 7.26 9.01 -18.70
C SER A 67 6.46 9.17 -17.41
N ARG A 68 5.82 8.11 -16.93
CA ARG A 68 5.11 8.10 -15.65
C ARG A 68 6.06 8.31 -14.46
N ILE A 69 7.23 7.65 -14.44
CA ILE A 69 8.23 7.92 -13.40
C ILE A 69 8.68 9.37 -13.44
N ALA A 70 8.95 9.93 -14.62
CA ALA A 70 9.35 11.32 -14.76
C ALA A 70 8.29 12.27 -14.18
N PHE A 71 7.02 12.05 -14.51
CA PHE A 71 5.90 12.79 -13.92
C PHE A 71 5.87 12.67 -12.38
N TYR A 72 6.02 11.46 -11.84
CA TYR A 72 6.05 11.26 -10.39
C TYR A 72 7.24 11.92 -9.70
N ARG A 73 8.40 12.04 -10.35
CA ARG A 73 9.52 12.81 -9.80
C ARG A 73 9.19 14.30 -9.71
N THR A 74 8.46 14.86 -10.66
CA THR A 74 7.98 16.25 -10.59
C THR A 74 7.04 16.43 -9.40
N VAL A 75 6.02 15.56 -9.26
CA VAL A 75 5.07 15.59 -8.13
C VAL A 75 5.78 15.44 -6.78
N ALA A 76 6.70 14.49 -6.68
CA ALA A 76 7.48 14.26 -5.46
C ALA A 76 8.35 15.47 -5.08
N THR A 77 8.93 16.15 -6.07
CA THR A 77 9.73 17.37 -5.86
C THR A 77 8.87 18.51 -5.29
N GLU A 78 7.68 18.73 -5.87
CA GLU A 78 6.74 19.74 -5.39
C GLU A 78 6.25 19.44 -3.96
N LEU A 79 5.89 18.18 -3.68
CA LEU A 79 5.49 17.77 -2.33
C LEU A 79 6.62 17.99 -1.30
N ALA A 80 7.84 17.56 -1.62
CA ALA A 80 9.00 17.73 -0.74
C ALA A 80 9.34 19.20 -0.48
N ALA A 81 9.14 20.08 -1.47
CA ALA A 81 9.39 21.52 -1.32
C ALA A 81 8.37 22.24 -0.42
N ARG A 82 7.17 21.65 -0.20
CA ARG A 82 6.05 22.28 0.51
C ARG A 82 5.67 21.59 1.82
N VAL A 83 6.01 20.32 1.99
CA VAL A 83 5.67 19.52 3.17
C VAL A 83 6.88 18.71 3.63
N SER A 84 7.61 19.23 4.62
CA SER A 84 8.87 18.66 5.12
C SER A 84 8.74 17.28 5.78
N ASP A 85 7.57 16.97 6.33
CA ASP A 85 7.36 15.81 7.20
C ASP A 85 6.62 14.65 6.53
N LEU A 86 6.64 14.61 5.19
CA LEU A 86 6.24 13.45 4.40
C LEU A 86 7.45 12.53 4.18
N THR A 87 7.30 11.26 4.52
CA THR A 87 8.30 10.25 4.19
C THR A 87 7.80 9.37 3.05
N PRO A 88 8.48 9.33 1.90
CA PRO A 88 8.10 8.41 0.82
C PRO A 88 8.31 6.96 1.26
N ILE A 89 7.46 6.06 0.77
CA ILE A 89 7.60 4.61 0.90
C ILE A 89 7.80 4.04 -0.50
N LYS A 90 8.73 3.08 -0.64
CA LYS A 90 8.97 2.33 -1.87
C LYS A 90 9.16 3.28 -3.06
N GLY A 91 8.41 3.06 -4.15
CA GLY A 91 8.32 3.95 -5.29
C GLY A 91 9.68 4.42 -5.82
N LEU A 92 9.86 5.74 -5.82
CA LEU A 92 11.04 6.42 -6.36
C LEU A 92 12.33 6.04 -5.62
N GLU A 93 12.29 5.87 -4.31
CA GLU A 93 13.49 5.50 -3.53
C GLU A 93 14.04 4.12 -3.93
N VAL A 94 13.15 3.20 -4.32
CA VAL A 94 13.53 1.87 -4.81
C VAL A 94 13.93 1.95 -6.28
N ALA A 95 13.21 2.73 -7.09
CA ALA A 95 13.57 2.96 -8.49
C ALA A 95 14.99 3.55 -8.63
N ASP A 96 15.41 4.42 -7.71
CA ASP A 96 16.77 4.99 -7.68
C ASP A 96 17.88 3.96 -7.41
N ARG A 97 17.53 2.74 -6.99
CA ARG A 97 18.48 1.62 -6.81
C ARG A 97 18.64 0.76 -8.04
N TYR A 98 17.80 0.94 -9.06
CA TYR A 98 17.94 0.20 -10.31
C TYR A 98 19.19 0.71 -11.06
N PRO A 99 19.95 -0.19 -11.71
CA PRO A 99 21.04 0.19 -12.59
C PRO A 99 20.59 1.21 -13.64
N ALA A 100 21.51 2.12 -14.01
CA ALA A 100 21.24 3.14 -15.02
C ALA A 100 20.75 2.50 -16.33
N GLY A 101 19.67 3.05 -16.89
CA GLY A 101 19.02 2.54 -18.10
C GLY A 101 17.91 1.53 -17.85
N LEU A 102 17.81 0.95 -16.64
CA LEU A 102 16.73 0.03 -16.29
C LEU A 102 15.52 0.75 -15.70
N GLY A 103 14.34 0.40 -16.19
CA GLY A 103 13.06 0.94 -15.76
C GLY A 103 12.43 0.11 -14.65
N ARG A 104 11.62 0.75 -13.81
CA ARG A 104 10.74 0.11 -12.84
C ARG A 104 9.32 0.56 -13.11
N THR A 105 8.33 -0.32 -13.02
CA THR A 105 6.93 0.13 -13.13
C THR A 105 6.47 0.73 -11.80
N MET A 106 5.84 1.90 -11.85
CA MET A 106 5.21 2.56 -10.71
C MET A 106 3.81 3.03 -11.09
N ASN A 107 2.82 2.73 -10.25
CA ASN A 107 1.44 3.13 -10.49
C ASN A 107 1.03 4.34 -9.64
N ASP A 108 1.75 4.61 -8.57
CA ASP A 108 1.44 5.59 -7.54
C ASP A 108 2.70 6.07 -6.80
N LEU A 109 2.52 7.12 -6.01
CA LEU A 109 3.45 7.55 -4.97
C LEU A 109 2.85 7.27 -3.59
N ASP A 110 3.58 6.57 -2.73
CA ASP A 110 3.18 6.29 -1.36
C ASP A 110 3.93 7.19 -0.37
N TYR A 111 3.21 7.84 0.54
CA TYR A 111 3.78 8.66 1.59
C TYR A 111 3.20 8.34 2.96
N VAL A 112 4.03 8.47 4.01
CA VAL A 112 3.57 8.58 5.39
C VAL A 112 3.79 9.99 5.88
N ALA A 113 2.71 10.62 6.33
CA ALA A 113 2.75 11.88 7.03
C ALA A 113 3.05 11.65 8.52
N SER A 114 3.96 12.43 9.09
CA SER A 114 4.29 12.34 10.53
C SER A 114 3.12 12.80 11.42
N THR A 115 2.31 13.73 10.92
CA THR A 115 1.09 14.19 11.57
C THR A 115 -0.10 14.20 10.61
N GLU A 116 -1.29 14.27 11.18
CA GLU A 116 -2.51 14.41 10.40
C GLU A 116 -2.58 15.75 9.66
N ALA A 117 -2.06 16.83 10.26
CA ALA A 117 -2.00 18.13 9.63
C ALA A 117 -1.11 18.13 8.37
N ASP A 118 -0.02 17.37 8.38
CA ASP A 118 0.87 17.24 7.22
C ASP A 118 0.20 16.44 6.10
N LEU A 119 -0.57 15.40 6.43
CA LEU A 119 -1.39 14.66 5.47
C LEU A 119 -2.37 15.60 4.78
N TRP A 120 -3.13 16.40 5.53
CA TRP A 120 -4.10 17.32 4.96
C TRP A 120 -3.47 18.48 4.20
N ARG A 121 -2.30 18.96 4.61
CA ARG A 121 -1.54 19.94 3.84
C ARG A 121 -1.15 19.38 2.47
N ALA A 122 -0.62 18.16 2.44
CA ALA A 122 -0.21 17.48 1.22
C ALA A 122 -1.41 17.18 0.29
N ALA A 123 -2.51 16.68 0.85
CA ALA A 123 -3.74 16.43 0.09
C ALA A 123 -4.33 17.71 -0.51
N ASN A 124 -4.38 18.82 0.26
CA ASN A 124 -4.83 20.11 -0.28
C ASN A 124 -3.94 20.62 -1.42
N LEU A 125 -2.61 20.51 -1.29
CA LEU A 125 -1.68 20.90 -2.35
C LEU A 125 -1.94 20.15 -3.66
N LEU A 126 -2.19 18.84 -3.56
CA LEU A 126 -2.54 18.02 -4.72
C LEU A 126 -3.91 18.42 -5.30
N ILE A 127 -4.92 18.62 -4.45
CA ILE A 127 -6.25 19.04 -4.91
C ILE A 127 -6.19 20.40 -5.63
N ASP A 128 -5.44 21.35 -5.09
CA ASP A 128 -5.23 22.66 -5.71
C ASP A 128 -4.46 22.56 -7.05
N ASP A 129 -3.67 21.49 -7.25
CA ASP A 129 -3.00 21.13 -8.52
C ASP A 129 -3.89 20.25 -9.45
N GLY A 130 -5.18 20.11 -9.16
CA GLY A 130 -6.14 19.40 -10.00
C GLY A 130 -6.17 17.88 -9.81
N TRP A 131 -5.83 17.39 -8.62
CA TRP A 131 -6.05 16.01 -8.23
C TRP A 131 -7.41 15.85 -7.54
N ASP A 132 -8.06 14.71 -7.77
CA ASP A 132 -9.34 14.37 -7.16
C ASP A 132 -9.14 13.44 -5.96
N LEU A 133 -9.93 13.63 -4.89
CA LEU A 133 -10.04 12.63 -3.84
C LEU A 133 -10.68 11.38 -4.44
N HIS A 134 -10.05 10.22 -4.25
CA HIS A 134 -10.51 8.97 -4.82
C HIS A 134 -11.12 8.03 -3.77
N THR A 135 -10.35 7.68 -2.75
CA THR A 135 -10.79 6.79 -1.66
C THR A 135 -10.08 7.14 -0.36
N GLY A 136 -10.66 6.69 0.76
CA GLY A 136 -10.00 6.69 2.06
C GLY A 136 -10.03 5.31 2.70
N THR A 137 -9.07 5.02 3.58
CA THR A 137 -9.11 3.88 4.50
C THR A 137 -8.94 4.42 5.91
N PHE A 138 -9.77 3.97 6.84
CA PHE A 138 -9.84 4.50 8.21
C PHE A 138 -9.86 3.36 9.23
N ALA A 139 -9.13 3.53 10.32
CA ALA A 139 -9.14 2.60 11.45
C ALA A 139 -8.71 3.30 12.74
N CYS A 140 -9.14 2.83 13.91
CA CYS A 140 -8.57 3.26 15.18
C CYS A 140 -7.50 2.28 15.67
N PHE A 141 -6.31 2.81 15.96
CA PHE A 141 -5.23 2.10 16.63
C PHE A 141 -4.79 2.91 17.84
N ASP A 142 -4.60 2.25 18.98
CA ASP A 142 -4.22 2.90 20.25
C ASP A 142 -5.08 4.15 20.55
N ASP A 143 -6.41 3.99 20.41
CA ASP A 143 -7.44 5.01 20.59
C ASP A 143 -7.32 6.27 19.71
N ARG A 144 -6.48 6.22 18.67
CA ARG A 144 -6.31 7.29 17.69
C ARG A 144 -6.91 6.90 16.34
N LEU A 145 -7.66 7.81 15.72
CA LEU A 145 -8.08 7.66 14.34
C LEU A 145 -6.87 7.81 13.42
N HIS A 146 -6.70 6.79 12.62
CA HIS A 146 -5.65 6.63 11.64
C HIS A 146 -6.34 6.60 10.28
N MET A 147 -5.69 7.15 9.27
CA MET A 147 -6.19 7.16 7.89
C MET A 147 -5.10 7.00 6.83
N MET A 148 -5.52 6.55 5.66
CA MET A 148 -4.83 6.64 4.38
C MET A 148 -5.81 7.23 3.36
N VAL A 149 -5.39 8.22 2.60
CA VAL A 149 -6.18 8.84 1.53
C VAL A 149 -5.49 8.65 0.20
N SER A 150 -6.26 8.26 -0.81
CA SER A 150 -5.80 8.07 -2.19
C SER A 150 -6.35 9.23 -3.03
N LEU A 151 -5.47 9.91 -3.74
CA LEU A 151 -5.79 10.96 -4.70
C LEU A 151 -5.45 10.48 -6.10
N ARG A 152 -6.26 10.85 -7.08
CA ARG A 152 -6.03 10.49 -8.48
C ARG A 152 -6.07 11.70 -9.39
N ARG A 153 -5.25 11.63 -10.44
CA ARG A 153 -5.30 12.57 -11.56
C ARG A 153 -5.46 11.78 -12.86
N PRO A 154 -6.46 12.09 -13.69
CA PRO A 154 -6.61 11.44 -14.99
C PRO A 154 -5.34 11.55 -15.82
N HIS A 155 -4.97 10.46 -16.48
CA HIS A 155 -3.94 10.50 -17.51
C HIS A 155 -4.52 11.11 -18.79
N GLU A 156 -3.70 11.76 -19.62
CA GLU A 156 -4.14 12.43 -20.86
C GLU A 156 -4.79 11.43 -21.84
N SER A 157 -4.28 10.21 -21.87
CA SER A 157 -4.91 9.07 -22.54
C SER A 157 -5.88 8.34 -21.62
N ARG A 158 -7.15 8.24 -22.04
CA ARG A 158 -8.22 7.47 -21.36
C ARG A 158 -7.98 5.95 -21.26
N PHE A 159 -7.01 5.43 -21.99
CA PHE A 159 -6.67 4.00 -22.01
C PHE A 159 -5.49 3.66 -21.09
N VAL A 160 -4.94 4.67 -20.42
CA VAL A 160 -3.85 4.52 -19.46
C VAL A 160 -4.42 4.76 -18.07
N LEU A 161 -3.93 4.02 -17.08
CA LEU A 161 -4.36 4.20 -15.69
C LEU A 161 -4.13 5.66 -15.24
N PRO A 162 -5.00 6.21 -14.38
CA PRO A 162 -4.76 7.52 -13.78
C PRO A 162 -3.43 7.53 -13.00
N TYR A 163 -2.90 8.71 -12.75
CA TYR A 163 -1.85 8.89 -11.74
C TYR A 163 -2.46 8.76 -10.34
N GLY A 164 -1.68 8.27 -9.38
CA GLY A 164 -2.10 8.05 -8.00
C GLY A 164 -1.09 8.60 -7.00
N VAL A 165 -1.60 9.16 -5.90
CA VAL A 165 -0.81 9.47 -4.71
C VAL A 165 -1.57 8.97 -3.49
N GLU A 166 -0.93 8.18 -2.66
CA GLU A 166 -1.46 7.70 -1.39
C GLU A 166 -0.70 8.33 -0.22
N ILE A 167 -1.44 8.87 0.75
CA ILE A 167 -0.86 9.51 1.92
C ILE A 167 -1.49 8.90 3.17
N ALA A 168 -0.67 8.32 4.03
CA ALA A 168 -1.09 7.62 5.22
C ALA A 168 -0.55 8.27 6.50
N THR A 169 -1.24 8.00 7.62
CA THR A 169 -0.76 8.29 8.99
C THR A 169 -0.23 7.03 9.69
N TRP A 170 -0.05 5.95 8.93
CA TRP A 170 0.55 4.69 9.36
C TRP A 170 1.49 4.18 8.27
N TRP A 171 2.38 3.27 8.65
CA TRP A 171 3.31 2.60 7.75
C TRP A 171 2.79 1.28 7.24
N SER A 172 2.10 0.53 8.10
CA SER A 172 1.46 -0.74 7.72
C SER A 172 0.34 -1.09 8.69
N LEU A 173 -0.66 -1.81 8.18
CA LEU A 173 -1.76 -2.38 8.95
C LEU A 173 -1.37 -3.71 9.65
N GLY A 174 -0.17 -4.24 9.38
CA GLY A 174 0.24 -5.55 9.87
C GLY A 174 -0.53 -6.69 9.17
N ASP A 175 -0.77 -7.79 9.87
CA ASP A 175 -1.54 -8.93 9.34
C ASP A 175 -2.98 -9.00 9.91
N LEU A 176 -3.40 -7.92 10.60
CA LEU A 176 -4.65 -7.81 11.37
C LEU A 176 -4.83 -8.90 12.45
N ALA A 177 -3.76 -9.60 12.83
CA ALA A 177 -3.78 -10.71 13.77
C ALA A 177 -2.50 -10.76 14.64
N GLY A 178 -1.51 -11.58 14.24
CA GLY A 178 -0.30 -11.83 15.01
C GLY A 178 0.77 -10.75 14.84
N VAL A 179 0.66 -9.89 13.84
CA VAL A 179 1.55 -8.78 13.51
C VAL A 179 0.77 -7.48 13.68
N ARG A 180 1.28 -6.61 14.55
CA ARG A 180 0.60 -5.36 14.88
C ARG A 180 0.75 -4.35 13.74
N PRO A 181 -0.21 -3.42 13.60
CA PRO A 181 -0.02 -2.22 12.79
C PRO A 181 1.26 -1.48 13.21
N LEU A 182 1.94 -0.88 12.23
CA LEU A 182 3.07 0.01 12.44
C LEU A 182 2.60 1.44 12.23
N THR A 183 2.20 2.11 13.30
CA THR A 183 1.69 3.50 13.27
C THR A 183 2.80 4.54 13.38
N ALA A 184 3.96 4.17 13.92
CA ALA A 184 5.14 5.02 14.00
C ALA A 184 6.41 4.22 13.70
N MET A 185 7.29 4.76 12.87
CA MET A 185 8.58 4.17 12.56
C MET A 185 9.71 4.90 13.29
N PRO A 186 10.51 4.19 14.12
CA PRO A 186 11.72 4.73 14.74
C PRO A 186 12.67 5.33 13.71
N GLN A 187 13.33 6.44 14.05
CA GLN A 187 14.20 7.17 13.11
C GLN A 187 15.28 6.30 12.45
N PRO A 188 15.99 5.39 13.17
CA PRO A 188 16.98 4.52 12.53
C PRO A 188 16.38 3.61 11.45
N TRP A 189 15.10 3.22 11.59
CA TRP A 189 14.45 2.33 10.64
C TRP A 189 14.00 3.06 9.36
N ARG A 190 14.05 4.40 9.33
CA ARG A 190 13.62 5.21 8.18
C ARG A 190 14.65 5.30 7.06
N ALA A 191 15.87 4.80 7.29
CA ALA A 191 16.88 4.68 6.24
C ALA A 191 16.29 3.90 5.03
N PRO A 192 16.47 4.36 3.77
CA PRO A 192 15.73 3.82 2.63
C PRO A 192 15.84 2.31 2.46
N ALA A 193 17.05 1.74 2.62
CA ALA A 193 17.24 0.29 2.51
C ALA A 193 16.46 -0.49 3.57
N VAL A 194 16.44 0.01 4.81
CA VAL A 194 15.74 -0.62 5.94
C VAL A 194 14.23 -0.50 5.75
N LYS A 195 13.73 0.73 5.65
CA LYS A 195 12.30 1.05 5.53
C LYS A 195 11.67 0.32 4.36
N ASN A 196 12.24 0.42 3.17
CA ASN A 196 11.61 -0.17 1.97
C ASN A 196 11.68 -1.70 2.01
N THR A 197 12.72 -2.30 2.58
CA THR A 197 12.73 -3.75 2.82
C THR A 197 11.62 -4.15 3.79
N LEU A 198 11.43 -3.44 4.91
CA LEU A 198 10.33 -3.71 5.84
C LEU A 198 8.97 -3.59 5.14
N MET A 199 8.78 -2.54 4.34
CA MET A 199 7.51 -2.30 3.65
C MET A 199 7.21 -3.36 2.58
N LEU A 200 8.22 -3.91 1.88
CA LEU A 200 8.07 -5.09 1.02
C LEU A 200 7.62 -6.32 1.82
N LEU A 201 8.19 -6.55 3.00
CA LEU A 201 7.78 -7.68 3.85
C LEU A 201 6.34 -7.55 4.35
N PHE A 202 5.86 -6.32 4.57
CA PHE A 202 4.46 -6.10 4.93
C PHE A 202 3.49 -6.37 3.77
N GLU A 203 3.87 -6.10 2.51
CA GLU A 203 3.04 -6.47 1.33
C GLU A 203 2.74 -7.96 1.27
N ARG A 204 3.61 -8.79 1.86
CA ARG A 204 3.40 -10.24 1.94
C ARG A 204 2.09 -10.62 2.63
N PHE A 205 1.55 -9.76 3.49
CA PHE A 205 0.27 -10.00 4.14
C PHE A 205 -0.93 -9.80 3.21
N GLU A 206 -0.75 -9.04 2.14
CA GLU A 206 -1.77 -8.73 1.14
C GLU A 206 -1.68 -9.70 -0.04
N GLN A 207 -0.46 -10.01 -0.47
CA GLN A 207 -0.21 -10.88 -1.63
C GLN A 207 1.02 -11.78 -1.46
N ARG A 208 1.24 -12.70 -2.40
CA ARG A 208 2.50 -13.47 -2.49
C ARG A 208 3.59 -12.57 -3.05
N PHE A 209 4.84 -12.83 -2.70
CA PHE A 209 5.98 -12.14 -3.32
C PHE A 209 6.00 -12.41 -4.83
N ARG A 210 6.15 -11.32 -5.58
CA ARG A 210 6.23 -11.24 -7.02
C ARG A 210 7.68 -11.05 -7.45
N ALA A 211 7.97 -11.30 -8.72
CA ALA A 211 9.33 -11.19 -9.26
C ALA A 211 9.96 -9.80 -9.04
N ARG A 212 9.16 -8.73 -9.14
CA ARG A 212 9.59 -7.37 -8.81
C ARG A 212 10.07 -7.25 -7.35
N ASP A 213 9.37 -7.89 -6.41
CA ASP A 213 9.69 -7.80 -4.98
C ASP A 213 11.04 -8.48 -4.67
N LEU A 214 11.37 -9.55 -5.40
CA LEU A 214 12.66 -10.25 -5.31
C LEU A 214 13.81 -9.34 -5.78
N ILE A 215 13.62 -8.66 -6.93
CA ILE A 215 14.60 -7.71 -7.49
C ILE A 215 14.76 -6.51 -6.56
N ASP A 216 13.64 -5.88 -6.15
CA ASP A 216 13.64 -4.72 -5.24
C ASP A 216 14.38 -5.07 -3.94
N ALA A 217 14.09 -6.23 -3.34
CA ALA A 217 14.76 -6.68 -2.11
C ALA A 217 16.26 -6.93 -2.29
N SER A 218 16.65 -7.57 -3.38
CA SER A 218 18.07 -7.82 -3.68
C SER A 218 18.84 -6.51 -3.86
N LEU A 219 18.30 -5.55 -4.61
CA LEU A 219 18.89 -4.23 -4.81
C LEU A 219 18.99 -3.42 -3.51
N LEU A 220 17.94 -3.43 -2.68
CA LEU A 220 17.93 -2.72 -1.40
C LEU A 220 18.97 -3.27 -0.43
N VAL A 221 19.07 -4.60 -0.32
CA VAL A 221 20.02 -5.25 0.59
C VAL A 221 21.45 -5.16 0.07
N ALA A 222 21.68 -5.32 -1.24
CA ALA A 222 23.01 -5.22 -1.83
C ALA A 222 23.60 -3.79 -1.74
N SER A 223 22.74 -2.77 -1.63
CA SER A 223 23.14 -1.37 -1.49
C SER A 223 23.10 -0.84 -0.05
N ALA A 224 22.76 -1.68 0.92
CA ALA A 224 22.72 -1.31 2.34
C ALA A 224 24.12 -1.32 2.96
N SER A 225 24.37 -0.38 3.88
CA SER A 225 25.56 -0.41 4.73
C SER A 225 25.47 -1.51 5.80
N GLU A 226 26.59 -1.85 6.43
CA GLU A 226 26.60 -2.81 7.55
C GLU A 226 25.70 -2.35 8.71
N ASP A 227 25.69 -1.05 9.02
CA ASP A 227 24.83 -0.45 10.05
C ASP A 227 23.34 -0.54 9.66
N GLU A 228 23.01 -0.34 8.39
CA GLU A 228 21.64 -0.50 7.90
C GLU A 228 21.20 -1.97 7.98
N LEU A 229 22.06 -2.93 7.63
CA LEU A 229 21.76 -4.36 7.74
C LEU A 229 21.59 -4.81 9.20
N ALA A 230 22.41 -4.28 10.12
CA ALA A 230 22.25 -4.50 11.55
C ALA A 230 20.92 -3.91 12.05
N THR A 231 20.58 -2.70 11.59
CA THR A 231 19.31 -2.03 11.91
C THR A 231 18.10 -2.82 11.39
N LEU A 232 18.17 -3.30 10.16
CA LEU A 232 17.15 -4.16 9.56
C LEU A 232 16.96 -5.44 10.39
N THR A 233 18.03 -6.10 10.80
CA THR A 233 17.98 -7.30 11.66
C THR A 233 17.27 -7.02 12.99
N GLY A 234 17.56 -5.87 13.61
CA GLY A 234 16.86 -5.40 14.80
C GLY A 234 15.37 -5.17 14.56
N ALA A 235 15.02 -4.49 13.47
CA ALA A 235 13.65 -4.20 13.09
C ALA A 235 12.83 -5.46 12.78
N LEU A 236 13.41 -6.43 12.05
CA LEU A 236 12.80 -7.74 11.78
C LEU A 236 12.44 -8.48 13.07
N THR A 237 13.29 -8.38 14.09
CA THR A 237 13.04 -8.99 15.40
C THR A 237 11.94 -8.27 16.17
N ALA A 238 11.98 -6.93 16.19
CA ALA A 238 11.03 -6.10 16.92
C ALA A 238 9.61 -6.22 16.34
N LEU A 239 9.49 -6.18 15.01
CA LEU A 239 8.22 -6.33 14.29
C LEU A 239 7.81 -7.80 14.16
N GLY A 240 8.75 -8.72 14.39
CA GLY A 240 8.58 -10.14 14.24
C GLY A 240 8.24 -10.49 12.79
N LEU A 241 9.05 -10.03 11.82
CA LEU A 241 8.89 -10.26 10.36
C LEU A 241 9.86 -11.32 9.81
N TRP A 242 10.55 -12.06 10.69
CA TRP A 242 11.48 -13.11 10.30
C TRP A 242 10.88 -14.19 9.38
N PRO A 243 9.63 -14.65 9.56
CA PRO A 243 9.03 -15.62 8.64
C PRO A 243 8.92 -15.11 7.19
N GLU A 244 8.49 -13.87 7.00
CA GLU A 244 8.33 -13.25 5.67
C GLU A 244 9.69 -12.98 5.05
N TYR A 245 10.65 -12.48 5.84
CA TYR A 245 12.02 -12.29 5.35
C TYR A 245 12.67 -13.63 4.95
N ALA A 246 12.38 -14.71 5.69
CA ALA A 246 12.89 -16.03 5.34
C ALA A 246 12.28 -16.60 4.06
N GLU A 247 10.98 -16.36 3.83
CA GLU A 247 10.32 -16.71 2.57
C GLU A 247 10.95 -15.94 1.41
N LEU A 248 11.11 -14.61 1.55
CA LEU A 248 11.72 -13.76 0.54
C LEU A 248 13.17 -14.17 0.24
N ALA A 249 14.00 -14.37 1.27
CA ALA A 249 15.39 -14.80 1.12
C ALA A 249 15.50 -16.17 0.43
N ALA A 250 14.60 -17.11 0.73
CA ALA A 250 14.56 -18.41 0.07
C ALA A 250 14.15 -18.31 -1.41
N LEU A 251 13.26 -17.38 -1.76
CA LEU A 251 12.90 -17.12 -3.16
C LEU A 251 14.06 -16.47 -3.93
N VAL A 252 14.69 -15.43 -3.37
CA VAL A 252 15.86 -14.77 -3.99
C VAL A 252 17.01 -15.77 -4.19
N ALA A 253 17.28 -16.66 -3.22
CA ALA A 253 18.32 -17.68 -3.33
C ALA A 253 18.09 -18.72 -4.45
N ARG A 254 16.90 -18.77 -5.05
CA ARG A 254 16.58 -19.62 -6.21
C ARG A 254 16.76 -18.89 -7.56
N THR A 255 17.14 -17.61 -7.52
CA THR A 255 17.40 -16.79 -8.70
C THR A 255 18.91 -16.58 -8.87
N SER A 256 19.31 -15.90 -9.94
CA SER A 256 20.69 -15.39 -10.11
C SER A 256 20.95 -14.05 -9.41
N LEU A 257 19.95 -13.46 -8.75
CA LEU A 257 20.08 -12.20 -8.02
C LEU A 257 21.02 -12.33 -6.81
N PRO A 258 21.68 -11.24 -6.38
CA PRO A 258 22.45 -11.20 -5.16
C PRO A 258 21.64 -11.71 -3.96
N PRO A 259 22.18 -12.67 -3.20
CA PRO A 259 21.44 -13.31 -2.13
C PRO A 259 21.23 -12.35 -0.95
N LEU A 260 20.09 -12.51 -0.27
CA LEU A 260 19.85 -11.83 1.00
C LEU A 260 20.59 -12.54 2.15
N PRO A 261 21.03 -11.83 3.21
CA PRO A 261 21.58 -12.44 4.40
C PRO A 261 20.67 -13.55 4.96
N PRO A 262 21.21 -14.74 5.28
CA PRO A 262 20.39 -15.87 5.67
C PRO A 262 19.68 -15.62 7.00
N PRO A 263 18.37 -15.93 7.12
CA PRO A 263 17.61 -15.71 8.33
C PRO A 263 18.00 -16.70 9.44
N PRO A 264 18.30 -16.26 10.68
CA PRO A 264 18.57 -17.16 11.80
C PRO A 264 17.30 -17.98 12.15
N ARG A 265 17.41 -19.31 12.11
CA ARG A 265 16.29 -20.26 12.36
C ARG A 265 15.60 -20.01 13.71
N ARG A 266 16.38 -19.72 14.76
CA ARG A 266 15.88 -19.43 16.11
C ARG A 266 14.89 -18.26 16.09
N ASN A 267 15.25 -17.16 15.41
CA ASN A 267 14.40 -15.97 15.36
C ASN A 267 13.07 -16.24 14.64
N GLN A 268 13.07 -17.10 13.61
CA GLN A 268 11.85 -17.51 12.91
C GLN A 268 10.90 -18.28 13.85
N LEU A 269 11.43 -19.24 14.62
CA LEU A 269 10.65 -20.04 15.57
C LEU A 269 10.10 -19.18 16.70
N ASP A 270 10.95 -18.34 17.30
CA ASP A 270 10.55 -17.42 18.38
C ASP A 270 9.48 -16.44 17.90
N THR A 271 9.60 -15.95 16.67
CA THR A 271 8.62 -15.06 16.05
C THR A 271 7.28 -15.77 15.86
N ARG A 272 7.28 -17.00 15.33
CA ARG A 272 6.04 -17.79 15.14
C ARG A 272 5.34 -18.05 16.47
N ALA A 273 6.09 -18.40 17.52
CA ALA A 273 5.53 -18.61 18.86
C ALA A 273 4.89 -17.33 19.42
N ARG A 274 5.59 -16.18 19.34
CA ARG A 274 5.05 -14.88 19.80
C ARG A 274 3.79 -14.47 19.04
N ARG A 275 3.75 -14.70 17.71
CA ARG A 275 2.57 -14.43 16.89
C ARG A 275 1.39 -15.32 17.28
N ALA A 276 1.61 -16.62 17.49
CA ALA A 276 0.55 -17.55 17.90
C ALA A 276 -0.10 -17.11 19.24
N ILE A 277 0.73 -16.69 20.21
CA ILE A 277 0.24 -16.15 21.49
C ILE A 277 -0.62 -14.89 21.27
N ARG A 278 -0.18 -13.97 20.42
CA ARG A 278 -0.95 -12.75 20.10
C ARG A 278 -2.25 -13.05 19.36
N SER A 279 -2.22 -13.94 18.38
CA SER A 279 -3.41 -14.37 17.64
C SER A 279 -4.43 -15.04 18.57
N ALA A 280 -3.99 -15.81 19.55
CA ALA A 280 -4.87 -16.40 20.56
C ALA A 280 -5.58 -15.34 21.42
N ALA A 281 -4.94 -14.19 21.68
CA ALA A 281 -5.58 -13.09 22.39
C ALA A 281 -6.74 -12.45 21.60
N VAL A 282 -6.68 -12.47 20.26
CA VAL A 282 -7.76 -11.99 19.38
C VAL A 282 -9.03 -12.84 19.52
N LEU A 283 -8.89 -14.14 19.81
CA LEU A 283 -10.02 -15.04 20.06
C LEU A 283 -10.85 -14.64 21.30
N ARG A 284 -10.33 -13.79 22.18
CA ARG A 284 -11.08 -13.24 23.32
C ARG A 284 -12.11 -12.18 22.91
N ARG A 285 -12.07 -11.69 21.66
CA ARG A 285 -13.03 -10.73 21.08
C ARG A 285 -13.64 -11.33 19.79
N PRO A 286 -14.59 -12.26 19.89
CA PRO A 286 -14.97 -13.12 18.78
C PRO A 286 -15.50 -12.34 17.57
N LEU A 287 -16.31 -11.30 17.77
CA LEU A 287 -16.84 -10.50 16.66
C LEU A 287 -15.76 -9.71 15.91
N THR A 288 -14.89 -8.98 16.62
CA THR A 288 -13.77 -8.25 16.03
C THR A 288 -12.76 -9.20 15.39
N GLY A 289 -12.49 -10.34 16.02
CA GLY A 289 -11.61 -11.38 15.48
C GLY A 289 -12.13 -11.97 14.17
N VAL A 290 -13.44 -12.26 14.09
CA VAL A 290 -14.09 -12.72 12.85
C VAL A 290 -14.05 -11.63 11.78
N ALA A 291 -14.38 -10.38 12.12
CA ALA A 291 -14.34 -9.26 11.18
C ALA A 291 -12.92 -9.07 10.60
N ARG A 292 -11.89 -9.04 11.44
CA ARG A 292 -10.48 -8.95 10.99
C ARG A 292 -10.06 -10.16 10.16
N HIS A 293 -10.50 -11.36 10.54
CA HIS A 293 -10.22 -12.56 9.77
C HIS A 293 -10.82 -12.49 8.37
N LEU A 294 -12.10 -12.12 8.25
CA LEU A 294 -12.78 -11.99 6.97
C LEU A 294 -12.17 -10.87 6.12
N GLN A 295 -11.86 -9.72 6.71
CA GLN A 295 -11.16 -8.62 6.03
C GLN A 295 -9.79 -9.05 5.49
N ARG A 296 -9.02 -9.81 6.27
CA ARG A 296 -7.74 -10.39 5.81
C ARG A 296 -7.92 -11.32 4.61
N ARG A 297 -9.05 -12.03 4.51
CA ARG A 297 -9.33 -12.92 3.37
C ARG A 297 -9.78 -12.15 2.13
N ASN A 298 -10.59 -11.10 2.32
CA ASN A 298 -10.98 -10.18 1.24
C ASN A 298 -9.74 -9.49 0.64
N ILE A 299 -8.83 -8.97 1.48
CA ILE A 299 -7.57 -8.35 1.02
C ILE A 299 -6.74 -9.32 0.17
N LYS A 300 -6.76 -10.61 0.51
CA LYS A 300 -6.03 -11.66 -0.23
C LYS A 300 -6.74 -12.17 -1.50
N GLY A 301 -7.90 -11.61 -1.85
CA GLY A 301 -8.72 -12.05 -2.98
C GLY A 301 -9.21 -13.50 -2.89
N ALA A 302 -9.24 -14.08 -1.69
CA ALA A 302 -9.44 -15.52 -1.46
C ALA A 302 -10.75 -15.83 -0.70
N SER A 303 -11.80 -15.09 -1.01
CA SER A 303 -13.09 -15.22 -0.31
C SER A 303 -13.99 -16.23 -1.01
N ALA A 304 -14.22 -17.36 -0.35
CA ALA A 304 -15.19 -18.35 -0.79
C ALA A 304 -16.63 -17.83 -0.59
N ARG A 305 -17.61 -18.36 -1.34
CA ARG A 305 -19.03 -17.96 -1.24
C ARG A 305 -19.60 -17.99 0.19
N ILE A 306 -19.13 -18.91 1.04
CA ILE A 306 -19.55 -19.02 2.45
C ILE A 306 -19.01 -17.86 3.30
N GLU A 307 -17.82 -17.36 2.96
CA GLU A 307 -17.18 -16.25 3.65
C GLU A 307 -17.82 -14.92 3.25
N GLN A 308 -18.22 -14.76 1.98
CA GLN A 308 -19.02 -13.61 1.55
C GLN A 308 -20.36 -13.53 2.30
N ARG A 309 -21.05 -14.66 2.50
CA ARG A 309 -22.27 -14.71 3.32
C ARG A 309 -22.00 -14.38 4.79
N SER A 310 -20.89 -14.86 5.34
CA SER A 310 -20.49 -14.57 6.72
C SER A 310 -20.11 -13.08 6.88
N TRP A 311 -19.52 -12.48 5.85
CA TRP A 311 -19.24 -11.05 5.78
C TRP A 311 -20.52 -10.23 5.72
N ALA A 312 -21.49 -10.60 4.89
CA ALA A 312 -22.78 -9.92 4.84
C ALA A 312 -23.47 -9.89 6.22
N VAL A 313 -23.49 -11.02 6.93
CA VAL A 313 -24.05 -11.11 8.29
C VAL A 313 -23.24 -10.30 9.32
N ALA A 314 -21.90 -10.29 9.20
CA ALA A 314 -21.05 -9.47 10.07
C ALA A 314 -21.24 -7.97 9.79
N ALA A 315 -21.36 -7.60 8.51
CA ALA A 315 -21.54 -6.22 8.06
C ALA A 315 -22.93 -5.68 8.40
N GLU A 316 -23.96 -6.53 8.41
CA GLU A 316 -25.28 -6.16 8.92
C GLU A 316 -25.24 -5.79 10.41
N ARG A 317 -24.36 -6.43 11.18
CA ARG A 317 -24.28 -6.29 12.64
C ARG A 317 -23.26 -5.27 13.12
N LEU A 318 -22.29 -4.91 12.30
CA LEU A 318 -21.24 -3.94 12.63
C LEU A 318 -21.46 -2.66 11.83
N SER A 319 -21.81 -1.56 12.50
CA SER A 319 -21.76 -0.26 11.85
C SER A 319 -20.31 0.07 11.46
N ALA A 320 -20.12 0.80 10.36
CA ALA A 320 -18.78 1.14 9.89
C ALA A 320 -17.97 1.90 10.95
N GLY A 321 -18.58 2.82 11.70
CA GLY A 321 -17.85 3.52 12.76
C GLY A 321 -17.57 2.68 14.01
N ALA A 322 -18.41 1.69 14.37
CA ALA A 322 -18.06 0.70 15.39
C ALA A 322 -16.88 -0.19 14.93
N SER A 323 -16.85 -0.55 13.66
CA SER A 323 -15.72 -1.26 13.03
C SER A 323 -14.44 -0.45 13.14
N VAL A 324 -14.44 0.83 12.74
CA VAL A 324 -13.30 1.75 12.87
C VAL A 324 -12.80 1.79 14.30
N ARG A 325 -13.66 2.04 15.29
CA ARG A 325 -13.30 2.08 16.72
C ARG A 325 -12.72 0.76 17.24
N SER A 326 -13.13 -0.36 16.67
CA SER A 326 -12.60 -1.69 17.01
C SER A 326 -11.28 -2.04 16.29
N GLY A 327 -10.75 -1.13 15.47
CA GLY A 327 -9.54 -1.35 14.65
C GLY A 327 -9.77 -2.36 13.53
N VAL A 328 -11.00 -2.42 12.99
CA VAL A 328 -11.32 -3.02 11.69
C VAL A 328 -11.30 -1.88 10.67
N LEU A 329 -10.76 -2.12 9.47
CA LEU A 329 -10.68 -1.06 8.47
C LEU A 329 -12.09 -0.76 7.93
N ALA A 330 -12.39 0.52 7.76
CA ALA A 330 -13.49 0.99 6.94
C ALA A 330 -12.92 1.73 5.73
N PHE A 331 -13.55 1.53 4.58
CA PHE A 331 -13.26 2.20 3.33
C PHE A 331 -14.17 3.42 3.19
N GLY A 332 -13.61 4.53 2.76
CA GLY A 332 -14.28 5.81 2.60
C GLY A 332 -14.49 6.15 1.14
N LEU A 333 -15.74 6.40 0.75
CA LEU A 333 -16.09 7.01 -0.54
C LEU A 333 -16.18 8.54 -0.36
N PRO A 334 -15.36 9.34 -1.05
CA PRO A 334 -15.49 10.80 -1.02
C PRO A 334 -16.86 11.22 -1.57
N LEU A 335 -17.49 12.21 -0.94
CA LEU A 335 -18.79 12.73 -1.34
C LEU A 335 -18.62 14.07 -2.06
N ASP A 336 -19.04 14.12 -3.33
CA ASP A 336 -19.01 15.32 -4.15
C ASP A 336 -19.96 16.39 -3.61
N GLY A 337 -19.51 17.65 -3.61
CA GLY A 337 -20.32 18.79 -3.18
C GLY A 337 -20.54 18.92 -1.67
N ALA A 338 -20.08 17.94 -0.88
CA ALA A 338 -20.10 18.05 0.58
C ALA A 338 -19.24 19.25 1.02
N PRO A 339 -19.73 20.10 1.94
CA PRO A 339 -18.97 21.24 2.41
C PRO A 339 -17.67 20.78 3.06
N ARG A 340 -16.54 21.42 2.71
CA ARG A 340 -15.28 21.22 3.42
C ARG A 340 -15.52 21.53 4.90
N SER A 341 -15.22 20.58 5.76
CA SER A 341 -15.38 20.78 7.19
C SER A 341 -14.43 21.89 7.65
N ALA A 342 -14.91 22.79 8.52
CA ALA A 342 -14.04 23.73 9.21
C ALA A 342 -13.16 23.03 10.27
N ALA A 343 -13.37 21.73 10.52
CA ALA A 343 -12.57 20.96 11.45
C ALA A 343 -11.11 20.88 10.96
N PRO A 344 -10.13 21.16 11.84
CA PRO A 344 -8.71 21.06 11.49
C PRO A 344 -8.21 19.60 11.40
N THR A 345 -9.04 18.64 11.81
CA THR A 345 -8.74 17.21 11.89
C THR A 345 -9.92 16.38 11.41
N ALA A 346 -9.66 15.11 11.09
CA ALA A 346 -10.63 14.08 10.78
C ALA A 346 -11.51 13.80 11.99
N VAL A 347 -12.83 13.90 11.80
CA VAL A 347 -13.82 13.60 12.84
C VAL A 347 -14.73 12.49 12.35
N LEU A 348 -14.79 11.38 13.10
CA LEU A 348 -15.70 10.28 12.83
C LEU A 348 -17.08 10.62 13.39
N HIS A 349 -18.08 10.59 12.52
CA HIS A 349 -19.48 10.82 12.84
C HIS A 349 -20.31 9.55 12.63
N GLU A 350 -21.42 9.44 13.36
CA GLU A 350 -22.39 8.37 13.21
C GLU A 350 -23.82 8.91 13.32
N ARG A 351 -24.70 8.41 12.44
CA ARG A 351 -26.16 8.64 12.53
C ARG A 351 -26.88 7.37 12.14
N GLY A 352 -27.48 6.69 13.12
CA GLY A 352 -28.12 5.39 12.89
C GLY A 352 -27.10 4.35 12.40
N ARG A 353 -27.28 3.86 11.17
CA ARG A 353 -26.35 2.92 10.52
C ARG A 353 -25.27 3.61 9.69
N LEU A 354 -25.41 4.91 9.44
CA LEU A 354 -24.46 5.70 8.67
C LEU A 354 -23.27 6.06 9.53
N ALA A 355 -22.08 5.97 8.95
CA ALA A 355 -20.87 6.55 9.51
C ALA A 355 -20.12 7.28 8.40
N TRP A 356 -19.57 8.44 8.72
CA TRP A 356 -18.75 9.22 7.80
C TRP A 356 -17.60 9.89 8.54
N VAL A 357 -16.58 10.30 7.81
CA VAL A 357 -15.47 11.09 8.35
C VAL A 357 -15.47 12.45 7.66
N ASP A 358 -15.59 13.50 8.47
CA ASP A 358 -15.38 14.86 8.01
C ASP A 358 -13.90 15.21 8.17
N THR A 359 -13.28 15.65 7.08
CA THR A 359 -11.85 16.00 7.02
C THR A 359 -11.67 17.42 6.48
N PRO A 360 -10.49 18.02 6.63
CA PRO A 360 -10.20 19.33 6.03
C PRO A 360 -10.34 19.38 4.50
N VAL A 361 -10.26 18.24 3.81
CA VAL A 361 -10.31 18.17 2.34
C VAL A 361 -11.64 17.69 1.79
N GLY A 362 -12.51 17.13 2.64
CA GLY A 362 -13.82 16.62 2.22
C GLY A 362 -14.45 15.65 3.21
N ARG A 363 -15.60 15.11 2.83
CA ARG A 363 -16.35 14.11 3.60
C ARG A 363 -16.20 12.73 2.95
N PHE A 364 -15.98 11.71 3.76
CA PHE A 364 -15.93 10.32 3.33
C PHE A 364 -17.05 9.51 3.96
N LEU A 365 -17.95 8.96 3.15
CA LEU A 365 -18.92 7.96 3.59
C LEU A 365 -18.19 6.65 3.86
N LEU A 366 -18.31 6.11 5.07
CA LEU A 366 -17.65 4.87 5.45
C LEU A 366 -18.50 3.64 5.17
N THR A 367 -17.86 2.63 4.59
CA THR A 367 -18.38 1.26 4.47
C THR A 367 -17.30 0.28 4.92
N ILE A 368 -17.74 -0.91 5.31
CA ILE A 368 -16.82 -2.05 5.53
C ILE A 368 -16.86 -3.00 4.34
N GLY A 369 -17.90 -2.95 3.50
CA GLY A 369 -18.03 -3.75 2.29
C GLY A 369 -17.61 -3.00 1.03
N ASP A 370 -17.92 -3.60 -0.12
CA ASP A 370 -17.57 -3.07 -1.44
C ASP A 370 -18.67 -2.18 -2.05
N GLU A 371 -19.82 -2.09 -1.37
CA GLU A 371 -21.02 -1.39 -1.86
C GLU A 371 -21.54 -0.37 -0.83
N VAL A 372 -22.12 0.71 -1.35
CA VAL A 372 -22.88 1.72 -0.60
C VAL A 372 -24.17 2.03 -1.38
N ASP A 373 -25.24 2.32 -0.65
CA ASP A 373 -26.54 2.65 -1.25
C ASP A 373 -26.55 4.09 -1.79
N GLU A 374 -27.13 4.31 -2.98
CA GLU A 374 -27.22 5.62 -3.63
C GLU A 374 -28.01 6.62 -2.77
N ASP A 375 -29.06 6.16 -2.09
CA ASP A 375 -29.86 6.99 -1.19
C ASP A 375 -29.01 7.52 -0.02
N THR A 376 -28.07 6.71 0.47
CA THR A 376 -27.13 7.10 1.54
C THR A 376 -26.14 8.15 1.05
N VAL A 377 -25.65 8.01 -0.19
CA VAL A 377 -24.78 8.99 -0.83
C VAL A 377 -25.52 10.33 -0.97
N ALA A 378 -26.75 10.30 -1.46
CA ALA A 378 -27.58 11.50 -1.64
C ALA A 378 -27.87 12.20 -0.29
N GLU A 379 -28.19 11.44 0.77
CA GLU A 379 -28.49 11.98 2.11
C GLU A 379 -27.30 12.76 2.70
N LEU A 380 -26.07 12.32 2.44
CA LEU A 380 -24.86 12.90 3.04
C LEU A 380 -24.12 13.90 2.14
N SER A 381 -24.39 13.89 0.84
CA SER A 381 -23.85 14.85 -0.13
C SER A 381 -24.62 16.17 -0.14
N GLY A 382 -25.86 16.18 0.36
CA GLY A 382 -26.67 17.39 0.49
C GLY A 382 -26.12 18.41 1.50
N PRO A 383 -26.46 19.71 1.37
CA PRO A 383 -26.08 20.72 2.35
C PRO A 383 -26.65 20.34 3.72
N GLU A 384 -25.87 20.55 4.79
CA GLU A 384 -26.34 20.27 6.15
C GLU A 384 -27.71 20.93 6.38
N PRO A 385 -28.74 20.18 6.82
CA PRO A 385 -30.01 20.78 7.16
C PRO A 385 -29.72 21.81 8.27
N ARG A 386 -30.09 23.07 8.02
CA ARG A 386 -29.94 24.14 9.01
C ARG A 386 -30.48 23.64 10.35
N PRO A 387 -29.76 23.80 11.46
CA PRO A 387 -30.30 23.46 12.76
C PRO A 387 -31.65 24.16 12.88
N ALA A 388 -32.70 23.37 13.16
CA ALA A 388 -34.04 23.90 13.31
C ALA A 388 -33.94 25.06 14.29
N SER A 389 -34.22 26.28 13.82
CA SER A 389 -34.26 27.44 14.68
C SER A 389 -35.23 27.10 15.78
N THR A 390 -34.73 26.90 16.99
CA THR A 390 -35.56 26.80 18.18
C THR A 390 -36.25 28.14 18.28
N GLY A 391 -37.47 28.20 17.76
CA GLY A 391 -38.32 29.37 17.83
C GLY A 391 -38.53 29.68 19.30
N ALA A 392 -37.78 30.67 19.80
CA ALA A 392 -38.19 31.42 20.96
C ALA A 392 -39.47 32.15 20.54
N HIS A 393 -40.61 31.55 20.85
CA HIS A 393 -41.86 32.30 20.88
C HIS A 393 -41.80 33.28 22.06
N PRO A 394 -42.20 34.55 21.85
CA PRO A 394 -42.16 35.61 22.86
C PRO A 394 -43.10 35.36 24.05
#